data_AF-A0A1M6GER7-F1
#
_entry.id   AF-A0A1M6GER7-F1
#
_cell.length_a   1.000
_cell.length_b   1.000
_cell.length_c   1.000
_cell.angle_alpha   90.00
_cell.angle_beta   90.00
_cell.angle_gamma   90.00
#
_symmetry.space_group_name_H-M   'P 1'
#
loop_
_entity.id
_entity.type
_entity.pdbx_description
1 polymer ?
#
loop_
_entity_poly.entity_id
_entity_poly.type
_entity_poly.pdbx_seq_one_letter_code
_entity_poly.pdbx_strand_id
1 'polypeptide(L)'
;MFFVIFDLGMALLLLILGLCFYKSKGKASNFLTGYNSKSTNEIEGFDDEKMCKDYGKRMTIWAIPFLIGTIVDIFKSGVGCALAWIGYIILFIWHMVDRVKNEKSRYMR
;
A
#
# COMPACT_ATOMS: atom_id res chain seq x y z
N MET A 1 -9.76 -3.18 24.00
CA MET A 1 -8.29 -3.23 23.82
C MET A 1 -7.87 -4.01 22.57
N PHE A 2 -8.53 -5.12 22.21
CA PHE A 2 -8.23 -5.87 20.98
C PHE A 2 -8.19 -4.99 19.72
N PHE A 3 -9.25 -4.23 19.43
CA PHE A 3 -9.32 -3.39 18.22
C PHE A 3 -8.23 -2.32 18.15
N VAL A 4 -7.88 -1.70 19.28
CA VAL A 4 -6.77 -0.74 19.37
C VAL A 4 -5.43 -1.39 18.99
N ILE A 5 -5.13 -2.57 19.56
CA ILE A 5 -3.89 -3.30 19.25
C ILE A 5 -3.89 -3.77 17.79
N PHE A 6 -5.05 -4.22 17.30
CA PHE A 6 -5.22 -4.69 15.94
C PHE A 6 -4.99 -3.57 14.91
N ASP A 7 -5.64 -2.42 15.07
CA ASP A 7 -5.47 -1.27 14.19
C ASP A 7 -4.04 -0.74 14.24
N LEU A 8 -3.43 -0.64 15.44
CA LEU A 8 -2.03 -0.25 15.57
C LEU A 8 -1.09 -1.24 14.87
N GLY A 9 -1.34 -2.54 15.01
CA GLY A 9 -0.60 -3.60 14.32
C GLY A 9 -0.70 -3.47 12.80
N MET A 10 -1.90 -3.22 12.27
CA MET A 10 -2.12 -2.99 10.84
C MET A 10 -1.42 -1.73 10.34
N ALA A 11 -1.48 -0.64 11.09
CA ALA A 11 -0.78 0.60 10.77
C ALA A 11 0.74 0.38 10.69
N LEU A 12 1.33 -0.27 11.70
CA LEU A 12 2.76 -0.59 11.72
C LEU A 12 3.16 -1.51 10.57
N LEU A 13 2.36 -2.54 10.27
CA LEU A 13 2.60 -3.44 9.16
C LEU A 13 2.63 -2.69 7.81
N LEU A 14 1.64 -1.83 7.56
CA LEU A 14 1.59 -1.03 6.34
C LEU A 14 2.74 -0.01 6.24
N LEU A 15 3.13 0.61 7.36
CA LEU A 15 4.29 1.50 7.41
C LEU A 15 5.59 0.74 7.11
N ILE A 16 5.81 -0.41 7.73
CA ILE A 16 7.02 -1.24 7.51
C ILE A 16 7.06 -1.70 6.05
N LEU A 17 5.96 -2.25 5.53
CA LEU A 17 5.88 -2.66 4.13
C LEU A 17 6.14 -1.48 3.19
N GLY A 18 5.51 -0.33 3.44
CA GLY A 18 5.73 0.89 2.65
C GLY A 18 7.19 1.33 2.63
N LEU A 19 7.86 1.31 3.78
CA LEU A 19 9.29 1.62 3.89
C LEU A 19 10.20 0.58 3.22
N CYS A 20 9.87 -0.70 3.33
CA CYS A 20 10.58 -1.79 2.66
C CYS A 20 10.49 -1.64 1.14
N PHE A 21 9.30 -1.39 0.59
CA PHE A 21 9.11 -1.10 -0.83
C PHE A 21 9.86 0.17 -1.25
N TYR A 22 9.77 1.25 -0.47
CA TYR A 22 10.45 2.50 -0.79
C TYR A 22 11.98 2.35 -0.87
N LYS A 23 12.56 1.53 0.00
CA LYS A 23 14.02 1.30 0.08
C LYS A 23 14.49 0.09 -0.75
N SER A 24 13.61 -0.62 -1.44
CA SER A 24 13.96 -1.88 -2.10
C SER A 24 14.85 -1.72 -3.35
N LYS A 25 15.02 -0.49 -3.86
CA LYS A 25 15.73 -0.21 -5.12
C LYS A 25 15.22 -1.08 -6.28
N GLY A 26 13.91 -1.13 -6.45
CA GLY A 26 13.27 -1.92 -7.51
C GLY A 26 13.05 -3.40 -7.18
N LYS A 27 13.80 -4.00 -6.25
CA LYS A 27 13.70 -5.45 -5.96
C LYS A 27 12.31 -5.93 -5.51
N ALA A 28 11.50 -5.06 -4.92
CA ALA A 28 10.16 -5.40 -4.46
C ALA A 28 9.12 -5.41 -5.59
N SER A 29 9.47 -5.00 -6.82
CA SER A 29 8.60 -5.02 -7.99
C SER A 29 8.06 -6.42 -8.26
N ASN A 30 8.87 -7.45 -8.01
CA ASN A 30 8.49 -8.87 -8.16
C ASN A 30 7.36 -9.32 -7.22
N PHE A 31 7.09 -8.61 -6.12
CA PHE A 31 5.95 -8.90 -5.25
C PHE A 31 4.67 -8.18 -5.68
N LEU A 32 4.75 -7.30 -6.68
CA LEU A 32 3.57 -6.60 -7.19
C LEU A 32 2.74 -7.55 -8.07
N THR A 33 1.47 -7.66 -7.73
CA THR A 33 0.50 -8.45 -8.50
C THR A 33 0.47 -8.02 -9.96
N GLY A 34 0.53 -8.99 -10.87
CA GLY A 34 0.59 -8.76 -12.31
C GLY A 34 1.98 -8.41 -12.83
N TYR A 35 2.89 -7.88 -12.02
CA TYR A 35 4.27 -7.61 -12.44
C TYR A 35 5.08 -8.90 -12.59
N ASN A 36 4.95 -9.82 -11.63
CA ASN A 36 5.61 -11.14 -11.67
C ASN A 36 5.15 -12.05 -12.82
N SER A 37 4.08 -11.67 -13.53
CA SER A 37 3.56 -12.43 -14.67
C SER A 37 3.97 -11.82 -16.03
N LYS A 38 4.66 -10.68 -16.03
CA LYS A 38 5.18 -10.05 -17.25
C LYS A 38 6.36 -10.83 -17.79
N SER A 39 6.51 -10.84 -19.10
CA SER A 39 7.69 -11.44 -19.75
C SER A 39 8.94 -10.58 -19.52
N THR A 40 10.14 -11.17 -19.61
CA THR A 40 11.42 -10.45 -19.41
C THR A 40 11.53 -9.21 -20.30
N ASN A 41 11.09 -9.32 -21.57
CA ASN A 41 11.10 -8.21 -22.53
C ASN A 41 10.15 -7.07 -22.12
N GLU A 42 9.02 -7.37 -21.47
CA GLU A 42 8.11 -6.36 -20.95
C GLU A 42 8.65 -5.68 -19.68
N ILE A 43 9.48 -6.37 -18.89
CA ILE A 43 10.10 -5.86 -17.65
C ILE A 43 11.27 -4.91 -17.95
N GLU A 44 12.08 -5.18 -18.97
CA GLU A 44 13.27 -4.38 -19.31
C GLU A 44 12.95 -2.90 -19.60
N GLY A 45 11.74 -2.62 -20.09
CA GLY A 45 11.25 -1.27 -20.36
C GLY A 45 10.74 -0.50 -19.13
N PHE A 46 10.74 -1.07 -17.92
CA PHE A 46 10.18 -0.43 -16.73
C PHE A 46 11.24 0.13 -15.78
N ASP A 47 10.90 1.27 -15.16
CA ASP A 47 11.60 1.84 -14.02
C ASP A 47 11.05 1.26 -12.70
N ASP A 48 11.58 0.07 -12.37
CA ASP A 48 11.25 -0.67 -11.15
C ASP A 48 11.49 0.12 -9.87
N GLU A 49 12.54 0.94 -9.85
CA GLU A 49 12.88 1.72 -8.66
C GLU A 49 11.84 2.79 -8.39
N LYS A 50 11.46 3.55 -9.42
CA LYS A 50 10.39 4.54 -9.31
C LYS A 50 9.06 3.88 -8.95
N MET A 51 8.76 2.73 -9.55
CA MET A 51 7.55 1.97 -9.23
C MET A 51 7.51 1.53 -7.76
N CYS A 52 8.59 0.94 -7.24
CA CYS A 52 8.68 0.53 -5.84
C CYS A 52 8.57 1.73 -4.88
N LYS A 53 9.20 2.86 -5.21
CA LYS A 53 9.09 4.10 -4.42
C LYS A 53 7.67 4.62 -4.34
N ASP A 54 6.98 4.72 -5.48
CA ASP A 54 5.61 5.22 -5.53
C ASP A 54 4.62 4.26 -4.86
N TYR A 55 4.81 2.95 -5.03
CA TYR A 55 4.02 1.94 -4.33
C TYR A 55 4.22 2.02 -2.81
N GLY A 56 5.48 2.08 -2.37
CA GLY A 56 5.84 2.21 -0.96
C GLY A 56 5.22 3.45 -0.31
N LYS A 57 5.27 4.62 -0.97
CA LYS A 57 4.61 5.84 -0.50
C LYS A 57 3.09 5.65 -0.31
N ARG A 58 2.43 4.98 -1.26
CA ARG A 58 0.99 4.73 -1.19
C ARG A 58 0.63 3.78 -0.07
N MET A 59 1.40 2.71 0.15
CA MET A 59 1.21 1.81 1.29
C MET A 59 1.36 2.54 2.63
N THR A 60 2.32 3.45 2.75
CA THR A 60 2.47 4.29 3.95
C THR A 60 1.22 5.16 4.19
N ILE A 61 0.62 5.72 3.13
CA ILE A 61 -0.64 6.48 3.23
C ILE A 61 -1.80 5.59 3.69
N TRP A 62 -1.84 4.33 3.28
CA TRP A 62 -2.87 3.38 3.72
C TRP A 62 -2.81 3.06 5.22
N ALA A 63 -1.71 3.37 5.91
CA ALA A 63 -1.64 3.27 7.37
C ALA A 63 -2.48 4.35 8.08
N ILE A 64 -2.75 5.49 7.44
CA ILE A 64 -3.44 6.64 8.05
C ILE A 64 -4.86 6.27 8.56
N PRO A 65 -5.72 5.60 7.77
CA PRO A 65 -7.02 5.13 8.26
C PRO A 65 -6.93 4.31 9.56
N PHE A 66 -5.93 3.44 9.70
CA PHE A 66 -5.75 2.61 10.90
C PHE A 66 -5.20 3.39 12.09
N LEU A 67 -4.36 4.42 11.88
CA LEU A 67 -3.97 5.34 12.95
C LEU A 67 -5.17 6.13 13.48
N ILE A 68 -6.06 6.59 12.59
CA ILE A 68 -7.30 7.25 12.96
C ILE A 68 -8.23 6.26 13.69
N GLY A 69 -8.36 5.03 13.17
CA GLY A 69 -9.14 3.95 13.78
C GLY A 69 -8.69 3.65 15.21
N THR A 70 -7.38 3.55 15.43
CA THR A 70 -6.78 3.37 16.76
C THR A 70 -7.23 4.45 17.74
N ILE A 71 -7.21 5.73 17.33
CA ILE A 71 -7.65 6.86 18.18
C ILE A 71 -9.14 6.75 18.49
N VAL A 72 -9.98 6.45 17.50
CA VAL A 72 -11.44 6.32 17.69
C VAL A 72 -11.76 5.14 18.62
N ASP A 73 -11.06 4.02 18.48
CA ASP A 73 -11.30 2.80 19.26
C ASP A 73 -10.89 2.90 20.73
N ILE A 74 -10.07 3.89 21.10
CA ILE A 74 -9.83 4.26 22.50
C ILE A 74 -11.12 4.77 23.15
N PHE A 75 -11.94 5.51 22.40
CA PHE A 75 -13.19 6.09 22.90
C PHE A 75 -14.41 5.18 22.64
N LYS A 76 -14.46 4.50 21.49
CA LYS A 76 -15.56 3.63 21.07
C LYS A 76 -15.03 2.39 20.37
N SER A 77 -14.74 1.35 21.15
CA SER A 77 -14.19 0.09 20.68
C SER A 77 -14.97 -0.52 19.50
N GLY A 78 -14.26 -0.77 18.39
CA GLY A 78 -14.73 -1.45 17.19
C GLY A 78 -15.21 -0.51 16.08
N VAL A 79 -15.63 0.73 16.41
CA VAL A 79 -16.11 1.71 15.42
C VAL A 79 -14.95 2.25 14.58
N GLY A 80 -13.81 2.51 15.22
CA GLY A 80 -12.58 2.97 14.58
C GLY A 80 -12.08 1.95 13.57
N CYS A 81 -11.97 0.69 13.97
CA CYS A 81 -11.55 -0.40 13.09
C CYS A 81 -12.46 -0.54 11.86
N ALA A 82 -13.79 -0.49 12.02
CA ALA A 82 -14.73 -0.56 10.90
C ALA A 82 -14.52 0.61 9.91
N LEU A 83 -14.35 1.83 10.40
CA LEU A 83 -14.06 3.01 9.57
C LEU A 83 -12.68 2.92 8.90
N ALA A 84 -11.68 2.39 9.60
CA ALA A 84 -10.33 2.20 9.06
C ALA A 84 -10.35 1.23 7.87
N TRP A 85 -11.07 0.11 7.98
CA TRP A 85 -11.24 -0.84 6.87
C TRP A 85 -11.96 -0.24 5.68
N ILE A 86 -13.04 0.53 5.90
CA ILE A 86 -13.74 1.23 4.81
C ILE A 86 -12.79 2.19 4.10
N GLY A 87 -12.06 3.01 4.85
CA GLY A 87 -11.08 3.95 4.28
C GLY A 87 -9.96 3.23 3.52
N TYR A 88 -9.42 2.15 4.09
CA TYR A 88 -8.39 1.33 3.45
C TYR A 88 -8.89 0.72 2.13
N ILE A 89 -10.08 0.12 2.09
CA ILE A 89 -10.64 -0.50 0.89
C ILE A 89 -10.82 0.54 -0.23
N ILE A 90 -11.31 1.74 0.09
CA ILE A 90 -11.44 2.82 -0.88
C ILE A 90 -10.08 3.20 -1.47
N LEU A 91 -9.07 3.41 -0.63
CA LEU A 91 -7.71 3.74 -1.07
C LEU A 91 -7.07 2.61 -1.89
N PHE A 92 -7.33 1.36 -1.51
CA PHE A 92 -6.84 0.18 -2.19
C PHE A 92 -7.46 0.02 -3.59
N ILE A 93 -8.80 0.13 -3.70
CA ILE A 93 -9.49 0.08 -5.00
C ILE A 93 -9.03 1.22 -5.90
N TRP A 94 -8.94 2.45 -5.35
CA TRP A 94 -8.45 3.60 -6.10
C TRP A 94 -7.04 3.36 -6.65
N HIS A 95 -6.16 2.78 -5.84
CA HIS A 95 -4.83 2.42 -6.27
C HIS A 95 -4.83 1.35 -7.38
N MET A 96 -5.66 0.31 -7.27
CA MET A 96 -5.78 -0.72 -8.31
C MET A 96 -6.21 -0.10 -9.65
N VAL A 97 -7.20 0.79 -9.63
CA VAL A 97 -7.66 1.51 -10.83
C VAL A 97 -6.56 2.40 -11.40
N ASP A 98 -5.86 3.14 -10.54
CA ASP A 98 -4.74 4.00 -10.93
C ASP A 98 -3.59 3.20 -11.57
N ARG A 99 -3.28 2.02 -11.03
CA ARG A 99 -2.27 1.10 -11.58
C ARG A 99 -2.67 0.63 -12.97
N VAL A 100 -3.88 0.11 -13.15
CA VAL A 100 -4.34 -0.38 -14.46
C VAL A 100 -4.31 0.73 -15.52
N LYS A 101 -4.67 1.96 -15.15
CA LYS A 101 -4.74 3.09 -16.11
C LYS A 101 -3.39 3.73 -16.40
N ASN A 102 -2.53 3.88 -15.38
CA ASN A 102 -1.38 4.78 -15.43
C ASN A 102 -0.03 4.07 -15.25
N GLU A 103 0.02 2.75 -15.11
CA GLU A 103 1.29 2.04 -14.88
C GLU A 103 2.27 2.24 -16.05
N LYS A 104 1.85 1.97 -17.30
CA LYS A 104 2.71 2.14 -18.47
C LYS A 104 3.19 3.58 -18.63
N SER A 105 2.29 4.55 -18.50
CA SER A 105 2.64 5.97 -18.69
C SER A 105 3.58 6.54 -17.62
N ARG A 106 3.59 5.99 -16.40
CA ARG A 106 4.44 6.49 -15.30
C ARG A 106 5.80 5.82 -15.21
N TYR A 107 5.88 4.54 -15.58
CA TYR A 107 7.03 3.71 -15.27
C TYR A 107 7.73 3.13 -16.51
N MET A 108 7.18 3.27 -17.73
CA MET A 108 7.93 2.93 -18.93
C MET A 108 9.08 3.92 -19.13
N ARG A 109 10.29 3.42 -19.41
CA ARG A 109 11.50 4.20 -19.69
C ARG A 109 11.53 4.70 -21.12
#